data_AF-A0A6A5AEV3-F1
#
_entry.id   AF-A0A6A5AEV3-F1
#
_cell.length_a   1.000
_cell.length_b   1.000
_cell.length_c   1.000
_cell.angle_alpha   90.00
_cell.angle_beta   90.00
_cell.angle_gamma   90.00
#
_symmetry.space_group_name_H-M   'P 1'
#
loop_
_entity.id
_entity.type
_entity.pdbx_description
1 polymer ?
#
loop_
_entity_poly.entity_id
_entity_poly.type
_entity_poly.pdbx_seq_one_letter_code
_entity_poly.pdbx_strand_id
1 'polypeptide(L)'
;MELAAPLLLPATRQHAQHQDDGDKKYHLQRDGEQHKNTWVDSMFIVVANVVGIGVLGLAHAFAKLGWIWGFVLLVSTLAGSLYSGILMTRMKCRVPHAAVFADLGYEAFGNLGKAFITLFAYTYITGVCFSFQLTASLFLQEMTNGLCFVYCALMVTALVLPLAQYRNFAEMNSIAVVGAVSIIVPILLILLEIALKGNVQPTTTSWVTNASFDAAVVACMDVVFAMAGHVFFVEIMSEMRDPREFSKSIVAATSFFTVVYVLMAVVGYYYVGAVVMSPITSNLSSMNMRRYVPH
;
A
#
# COMPACT_ATOMS: atom_id res chain seq x y z
N MET A 1 57.39 -2.72 15.14
CA MET A 1 56.55 -3.92 15.08
C MET A 1 55.42 -3.61 14.11
N GLU A 2 55.76 -3.52 12.82
CA GLU A 2 54.79 -3.26 11.74
C GLU A 2 54.16 -4.61 11.37
N LEU A 3 52.86 -4.76 11.65
CA LEU A 3 52.10 -5.89 11.16
C LEU A 3 51.82 -5.66 9.67
N ALA A 4 52.46 -6.45 8.82
CA ALA A 4 52.22 -6.46 7.39
C ALA A 4 50.77 -6.86 7.08
N ALA A 5 50.09 -6.04 6.26
CA ALA A 5 48.79 -6.35 5.69
C ALA A 5 48.86 -7.63 4.83
N PRO A 6 47.89 -8.54 4.91
CA PRO A 6 47.90 -9.75 4.10
C PRO A 6 47.78 -9.40 2.62
N LEU A 7 48.67 -10.01 1.84
CA LEU A 7 48.81 -9.89 0.39
C LEU A 7 47.56 -10.48 -0.28
N LEU A 8 46.56 -9.64 -0.55
CA LEU A 8 45.35 -10.04 -1.27
C LEU A 8 45.70 -10.54 -2.68
N LEU A 9 45.16 -11.71 -3.04
CA LEU A 9 45.30 -12.33 -4.35
C LEU A 9 44.84 -11.38 -5.48
N PRO A 10 45.51 -11.37 -6.65
CA PRO A 10 45.24 -10.39 -7.71
C PRO A 10 43.79 -10.41 -8.22
N ALA A 11 43.11 -11.55 -8.19
CA ALA A 11 41.69 -11.67 -8.56
C ALA A 11 40.76 -10.91 -7.60
N THR A 12 41.07 -10.90 -6.31
CA THR A 12 40.28 -10.20 -5.28
C THR A 12 40.46 -8.69 -5.36
N ARG A 13 41.65 -8.22 -5.76
CA ARG A 13 41.90 -6.80 -6.07
C ARG A 13 41.13 -6.33 -7.28
N GLN A 14 41.09 -7.12 -8.35
CA GLN A 14 40.36 -6.76 -9.57
C GLN A 14 38.84 -6.72 -9.35
N HIS A 15 38.28 -7.65 -8.57
CA HIS A 15 36.87 -7.58 -8.18
C HIS A 15 36.57 -6.37 -7.29
N ALA A 16 37.40 -6.09 -6.29
CA ALA A 16 37.23 -4.92 -5.43
C ALA A 16 37.35 -3.59 -6.20
N GLN A 17 38.29 -3.50 -7.15
CA GLN A 17 38.43 -2.34 -8.02
C GLN A 17 37.30 -2.22 -9.04
N HIS A 18 36.81 -3.32 -9.64
CA HIS A 18 35.65 -3.26 -10.52
C HIS A 18 34.36 -2.87 -9.80
N GLN A 19 34.23 -3.25 -8.53
CA GLN A 19 33.08 -2.88 -7.69
C GLN A 19 33.16 -1.42 -7.24
N ASP A 20 34.34 -0.93 -6.86
CA ASP A 20 34.58 0.48 -6.49
C ASP A 20 34.46 1.42 -7.70
N ASP A 21 34.94 0.99 -8.88
CA ASP A 21 34.83 1.77 -10.14
C ASP A 21 33.40 1.71 -10.71
N GLY A 22 32.68 0.62 -10.47
CA GLY A 22 31.24 0.50 -10.69
C GLY A 22 30.47 1.49 -9.82
N ASP A 23 30.65 1.44 -8.49
CA ASP A 23 30.01 2.35 -7.54
C ASP A 23 30.31 3.82 -7.86
N LYS A 24 31.56 4.17 -8.18
CA LYS A 24 31.93 5.54 -8.61
C LYS A 24 31.20 5.97 -9.89
N LYS A 25 31.08 5.07 -10.87
CA LYS A 25 30.38 5.36 -12.12
C LYS A 25 28.85 5.45 -11.93
N TYR A 26 28.29 4.68 -11.00
CA TYR A 26 26.88 4.81 -10.58
C TYR A 26 26.61 6.11 -9.85
N HIS A 27 27.48 6.53 -8.93
CA HIS A 27 27.36 7.81 -8.23
C HIS A 27 27.44 9.00 -9.21
N LEU A 28 28.40 8.97 -10.15
CA LEU A 28 28.59 10.03 -11.14
C LEU A 28 27.46 10.12 -12.18
N GLN A 29 26.81 9.00 -12.52
CA GLN A 29 25.71 8.98 -13.49
C GLN A 29 24.35 9.30 -12.86
N ARG A 30 24.19 9.11 -11.53
CA ARG A 30 23.00 9.52 -10.74
C ARG A 30 23.02 10.97 -10.28
N ASP A 31 24.19 11.60 -10.11
CA ASP A 31 24.28 13.03 -9.75
C ASP A 31 23.71 13.97 -10.84
N GLY A 32 23.51 13.46 -12.06
CA GLY A 32 22.77 14.15 -13.14
C GLY A 32 21.24 14.09 -13.02
N GLU A 33 20.68 13.11 -12.29
CA GLU A 33 19.24 13.00 -12.02
C GLU A 33 18.95 13.51 -10.59
N GLN A 34 18.48 14.75 -10.52
CA GLN A 34 18.24 15.49 -9.29
C GLN A 34 17.30 14.73 -8.31
N HIS A 35 17.86 14.12 -7.26
CA HIS A 35 17.09 13.56 -6.14
C HIS A 35 16.51 14.71 -5.31
N LYS A 36 15.23 15.04 -5.53
CA LYS A 36 14.58 16.23 -4.95
C LYS A 36 13.61 15.95 -3.81
N ASN A 37 13.14 14.72 -3.63
CA ASN A 37 12.04 14.46 -2.69
C ASN A 37 12.54 14.52 -1.24
N THR A 38 11.85 15.32 -0.43
CA THR A 38 12.06 15.42 1.02
C THR A 38 11.35 14.27 1.74
N TRP A 39 11.67 14.06 3.02
CA TRP A 39 10.99 13.04 3.83
C TRP A 39 9.48 13.27 3.96
N VAL A 40 9.01 14.52 3.83
CA VAL A 40 7.58 14.85 3.85
C VAL A 40 6.91 14.41 2.55
N ASP A 41 7.55 14.67 1.42
CA ASP A 41 7.06 14.25 0.10
C ASP A 41 6.93 12.73 0.03
N SER A 42 7.96 12.02 0.51
CA SER A 42 7.94 10.56 0.62
C SER A 42 6.87 10.04 1.58
N MET A 43 6.53 10.79 2.64
CA MET A 43 5.41 10.42 3.52
C MET A 43 4.09 10.44 2.73
N PHE A 44 3.82 11.48 1.95
CA PHE A 44 2.62 11.54 1.12
C PHE A 44 2.58 10.45 0.06
N ILE A 45 3.71 10.13 -0.56
CA ILE A 45 3.83 9.02 -1.51
C ILE A 45 3.52 7.69 -0.82
N VAL A 46 4.06 7.44 0.37
CA VAL A 46 3.78 6.22 1.15
C VAL A 46 2.30 6.15 1.53
N VAL A 47 1.70 7.26 1.98
CA VAL A 47 0.27 7.32 2.30
C VAL A 47 -0.58 7.03 1.06
N ALA A 48 -0.31 7.66 -0.08
CA ALA A 48 -1.05 7.43 -1.32
C ALA A 48 -0.91 5.98 -1.84
N ASN A 49 0.21 5.33 -1.53
CA ASN A 49 0.47 3.95 -1.94
C ASN A 49 -0.18 2.90 -1.01
N VAL A 50 -0.14 3.13 0.31
CA VAL A 50 -0.66 2.18 1.31
C VAL A 50 -2.14 2.38 1.56
N VAL A 51 -2.58 3.64 1.70
CA VAL A 51 -3.99 3.97 1.90
C VAL A 51 -4.68 3.89 0.55
N GLY A 52 -5.53 2.90 0.37
CA GLY A 52 -6.26 2.69 -0.88
C GLY A 52 -7.51 1.84 -0.65
N ILE A 53 -7.80 0.93 -1.58
CA ILE A 53 -9.00 0.08 -1.54
C ILE A 53 -9.03 -0.81 -0.28
N GLY A 54 -7.86 -1.20 0.25
CA GLY A 54 -7.77 -2.09 1.41
C GLY A 54 -8.44 -1.55 2.68
N VAL A 55 -8.51 -0.23 2.86
CA VAL A 55 -9.18 0.37 4.04
C VAL A 55 -10.66 -0.03 4.13
N LEU A 56 -11.31 -0.24 2.97
CA LEU A 56 -12.73 -0.57 2.88
C LEU A 56 -13.04 -2.01 3.32
N GLY A 57 -12.02 -2.89 3.39
CA GLY A 57 -12.13 -4.26 3.90
C GLY A 57 -11.99 -4.36 5.42
N LEU A 58 -11.47 -3.34 6.11
CA LEU A 58 -11.21 -3.39 7.55
C LEU A 58 -12.48 -3.58 8.38
N ALA A 59 -13.57 -2.92 8.00
CA ALA A 59 -14.85 -3.09 8.67
C ALA A 59 -15.41 -4.51 8.50
N HIS A 60 -15.19 -5.13 7.33
CA HIS A 60 -15.57 -6.53 7.09
C HIS A 60 -14.77 -7.47 7.99
N ALA A 61 -13.46 -7.22 8.14
CA ALA A 61 -12.63 -8.01 9.03
C ALA A 61 -13.13 -7.97 10.49
N PHE A 62 -13.48 -6.79 10.99
CA PHE A 62 -14.06 -6.64 12.33
C PHE A 62 -15.43 -7.29 12.46
N ALA A 63 -16.25 -7.28 11.40
CA ALA A 63 -17.53 -7.99 11.39
C ALA A 63 -17.41 -9.51 11.50
N LYS A 64 -16.33 -10.10 10.94
CA LYS A 64 -16.09 -11.54 11.00
C LYS A 64 -15.29 -11.98 12.22
N LEU A 65 -14.39 -11.14 12.75
CA LEU A 65 -13.50 -11.49 13.86
C LEU A 65 -13.98 -10.98 15.23
N GLY A 66 -14.85 -9.97 15.24
CA GLY A 66 -15.27 -9.26 16.43
C GLY A 66 -14.25 -8.23 16.90
N TRP A 67 -14.62 -7.44 17.91
CA TRP A 67 -13.80 -6.34 18.40
C TRP A 67 -12.40 -6.77 18.86
N ILE A 68 -12.30 -7.84 19.66
CA ILE A 68 -11.04 -8.23 20.29
C ILE A 68 -10.04 -8.70 19.23
N TRP A 69 -10.41 -9.70 18.43
CA TRP A 69 -9.51 -10.26 17.41
C TRP A 69 -9.25 -9.27 16.27
N GLY A 70 -10.22 -8.44 15.90
CA GLY A 70 -10.04 -7.36 14.94
C GLY A 70 -8.95 -6.38 15.38
N PHE A 71 -9.01 -5.89 16.62
CA PHE A 71 -7.98 -4.98 17.15
C PHE A 71 -6.61 -5.64 17.30
N VAL A 72 -6.55 -6.88 17.79
CA VAL A 72 -5.28 -7.62 17.91
C VAL A 72 -4.61 -7.79 16.56
N LEU A 73 -5.36 -8.17 15.53
CA LEU A 73 -4.83 -8.32 14.17
C LEU A 73 -4.43 -6.97 13.55
N LEU A 74 -5.24 -5.93 13.73
CA LEU A 74 -4.91 -4.58 13.24
C LEU A 74 -3.62 -4.05 13.89
N VAL A 75 -3.50 -4.11 15.22
CA VAL A 75 -2.32 -3.58 15.93
C VAL A 75 -1.07 -4.40 15.62
N SER A 76 -1.17 -5.73 15.55
CA SER A 76 -0.03 -6.58 15.23
C SER A 76 0.47 -6.39 13.80
N THR A 77 -0.42 -6.24 12.82
CA THR A 77 -0.05 -5.96 11.42
C THR A 77 0.50 -4.55 11.24
N LEU A 78 -0.03 -3.56 11.95
CA LEU A 78 0.52 -2.19 11.98
C LEU A 78 1.94 -2.17 12.56
N ALA A 79 2.15 -2.82 13.71
CA ALA A 79 3.47 -2.93 14.33
C ALA A 79 4.47 -3.67 13.43
N GLY A 80 4.02 -4.77 12.80
CA GLY A 80 4.81 -5.52 11.83
C GLY A 80 5.18 -4.70 10.61
N SER A 81 4.23 -3.93 10.06
CA SER A 81 4.43 -3.04 8.91
C SER A 81 5.42 -1.91 9.21
N LEU A 82 5.32 -1.30 10.40
CA LEU A 82 6.27 -0.29 10.85
C LEU A 82 7.68 -0.87 11.00
N TYR A 83 7.78 -2.02 11.66
CA TYR A 83 9.05 -2.71 11.87
C TYR A 83 9.71 -3.11 10.56
N SER A 84 8.97 -3.72 9.63
CA SER A 84 9.47 -4.11 8.32
C SER A 84 9.90 -2.89 7.50
N GLY A 85 9.15 -1.79 7.55
CA GLY A 85 9.53 -0.53 6.90
C GLY A 85 10.85 0.05 7.41
N ILE A 86 11.05 0.08 8.74
CA ILE A 86 12.31 0.52 9.34
C ILE A 86 13.46 -0.42 8.95
N LEU A 87 13.22 -1.73 8.95
CA LEU A 87 14.21 -2.72 8.56
C LEU A 87 14.62 -2.55 7.09
N MET A 88 13.66 -2.32 6.19
CA MET A 88 13.93 -2.02 4.78
C MET A 88 14.73 -0.74 4.61
N THR A 89 14.46 0.31 5.41
CA THR A 89 15.28 1.53 5.40
C THR A 89 16.75 1.22 5.71
N ARG A 90 16.99 0.39 6.74
CA ARG A 90 18.34 -0.03 7.12
C ARG A 90 19.01 -0.87 6.03
N MET A 91 18.27 -1.77 5.39
CA MET A 91 18.78 -2.58 4.27
C MET A 91 19.17 -1.70 3.09
N LYS A 92 18.32 -0.75 2.71
CA LYS A 92 18.61 0.22 1.64
C LYS A 92 19.84 1.08 1.94
N CYS A 93 20.03 1.48 3.20
CA CYS A 93 21.25 2.21 3.60
C CYS A 93 22.53 1.37 3.51
N ARG A 94 22.42 0.04 3.63
CA ARG A 94 23.55 -0.90 3.47
C ARG A 94 23.81 -1.28 2.00
N VAL A 95 22.80 -1.18 1.15
CA VAL A 95 22.87 -1.51 -0.29
C VAL A 95 22.41 -0.30 -1.10
N PRO A 96 23.23 0.77 -1.21
CA PRO A 96 22.81 2.04 -1.81
C PRO A 96 22.48 1.93 -3.30
N HIS A 97 23.08 0.97 -4.02
CA HIS A 97 22.85 0.77 -5.44
C HIS A 97 21.51 0.09 -5.77
N ALA A 98 20.84 -0.55 -4.79
CA ALA A 98 19.56 -1.23 -5.03
C ALA A 98 18.45 -0.24 -5.35
N ALA A 99 17.96 -0.21 -6.61
CA ALA A 99 16.92 0.72 -7.03
C ALA A 99 15.51 0.12 -6.86
N VAL A 100 15.40 -1.20 -6.99
CA VAL A 100 14.15 -1.96 -6.93
C VAL A 100 14.22 -2.96 -5.79
N PHE A 101 13.08 -3.33 -5.20
CA PHE A 101 13.04 -4.32 -4.12
C PHE A 101 13.70 -5.66 -4.49
N ALA A 102 13.65 -6.06 -5.76
CA ALA A 102 14.31 -7.26 -6.27
C ALA A 102 15.85 -7.21 -6.19
N ASP A 103 16.47 -6.03 -6.23
CA ASP A 103 17.94 -5.90 -6.11
C ASP A 103 18.41 -6.22 -4.68
N LEU A 104 17.59 -5.93 -3.67
CA LEU A 104 17.88 -6.40 -2.30
C LEU A 104 17.84 -7.93 -2.22
N GLY A 105 16.95 -8.57 -2.98
CA GLY A 105 16.91 -10.04 -3.10
C GLY A 105 18.14 -10.64 -3.77
N TYR A 106 18.68 -9.92 -4.77
CA TYR A 106 19.93 -10.29 -5.41
C TYR A 106 21.11 -10.26 -4.42
N GLU A 107 21.21 -9.21 -3.62
CA GLU A 107 22.29 -9.09 -2.64
C GLU A 107 22.19 -10.16 -1.54
N ALA A 108 20.97 -10.58 -1.19
CA ALA A 108 20.75 -11.57 -0.13
C ALA A 108 20.98 -13.03 -0.59
N PHE A 109 20.48 -13.41 -1.76
CA PHE A 109 20.46 -14.81 -2.24
C PHE A 109 20.89 -14.98 -3.70
N GLY A 110 21.53 -13.97 -4.30
CA GLY A 110 21.96 -13.97 -5.69
C GLY A 110 20.79 -14.05 -6.67
N ASN A 111 21.04 -14.69 -7.82
CA ASN A 111 20.06 -14.78 -8.92
C ASN A 111 18.72 -15.41 -8.53
N LEU A 112 18.74 -16.41 -7.63
CA LEU A 112 17.51 -17.07 -7.16
C LEU A 112 16.66 -16.12 -6.32
N GLY A 113 17.28 -15.35 -5.41
CA GLY A 113 16.59 -14.32 -4.63
C GLY A 113 15.99 -13.24 -5.51
N LYS A 114 16.77 -12.75 -6.48
CA LYS A 114 16.28 -11.76 -7.46
C LYS A 114 15.06 -12.28 -8.20
N ALA A 115 15.13 -13.48 -8.78
CA ALA A 115 14.03 -14.06 -9.54
C ALA A 115 12.78 -14.26 -8.69
N PHE A 116 12.94 -14.76 -7.46
CA PHE A 116 11.84 -14.98 -6.52
C PHE A 116 11.14 -13.66 -6.16
N ILE A 117 11.88 -12.65 -5.69
CA ILE A 117 11.30 -11.35 -5.32
C ILE A 117 10.65 -10.68 -6.54
N THR A 118 11.31 -10.76 -7.70
CA THR A 118 10.77 -10.20 -8.96
C THR A 118 9.41 -10.82 -9.29
N LEU A 119 9.29 -12.15 -9.25
CA LEU A 119 8.02 -12.84 -9.51
C LEU A 119 6.91 -12.35 -8.56
N PHE A 120 7.16 -12.37 -7.25
CA PHE A 120 6.17 -11.94 -6.25
C PHE A 120 5.80 -10.46 -6.39
N ALA A 121 6.78 -9.58 -6.63
CA ALA A 121 6.56 -8.16 -6.82
C ALA A 121 5.67 -7.89 -8.03
N TYR A 122 5.96 -8.49 -9.19
CA TYR A 122 5.15 -8.31 -10.38
C TYR A 122 3.75 -8.92 -10.24
N THR A 123 3.62 -10.10 -9.63
CA THR A 123 2.30 -10.69 -9.35
C THR A 123 1.46 -9.78 -8.45
N TYR A 124 2.07 -9.22 -7.40
CA TYR A 124 1.41 -8.26 -6.51
C TYR A 124 0.97 -6.99 -7.26
N ILE A 125 1.88 -6.37 -8.01
CA ILE A 125 1.60 -5.15 -8.79
C ILE A 125 0.45 -5.40 -9.78
N THR A 126 0.48 -6.51 -10.51
CA THR A 126 -0.60 -6.88 -11.43
C THR A 126 -1.93 -7.05 -10.70
N GLY A 127 -1.95 -7.72 -9.53
CA GLY A 127 -3.17 -7.88 -8.72
C GLY A 127 -3.76 -6.55 -8.23
N VAL A 128 -2.89 -5.63 -7.80
CA VAL A 128 -3.31 -4.27 -7.40
C VAL A 128 -3.89 -3.50 -8.58
N CYS A 129 -3.24 -3.56 -9.76
CA CYS A 129 -3.77 -2.94 -10.98
C CYS A 129 -5.16 -3.48 -11.35
N PHE A 130 -5.36 -4.80 -11.30
CA PHE A 130 -6.67 -5.41 -11.53
C PHE A 130 -7.70 -4.93 -10.51
N SER A 131 -7.32 -4.80 -9.23
CA SER A 131 -8.22 -4.34 -8.16
C SER A 131 -8.67 -2.89 -8.39
N PHE A 132 -7.75 -2.00 -8.78
CA PHE A 132 -8.09 -0.62 -9.14
C PHE A 132 -8.97 -0.54 -10.38
N GLN A 133 -8.66 -1.31 -11.41
CA GLN A 133 -9.46 -1.36 -12.63
C GLN A 133 -10.90 -1.83 -12.35
N LEU A 134 -11.04 -2.91 -11.58
CA LEU A 134 -12.34 -3.45 -11.17
C LEU A 134 -13.13 -2.42 -10.38
N THR A 135 -12.50 -1.80 -9.37
CA THR A 135 -13.13 -0.82 -8.50
C THR A 135 -13.61 0.40 -9.29
N ALA A 136 -12.76 0.98 -10.14
CA ALA A 136 -13.12 2.11 -10.99
C ALA A 136 -14.28 1.77 -11.95
N SER A 137 -14.28 0.56 -12.51
CA SER A 137 -15.34 0.09 -13.41
C SER A 137 -16.68 -0.07 -12.69
N LEU A 138 -16.69 -0.60 -11.47
CA LEU A 138 -17.89 -0.72 -10.64
C LEU A 138 -18.44 0.66 -10.26
N PHE A 139 -17.59 1.60 -9.88
CA PHE A 139 -18.02 2.98 -9.60
C PHE A 139 -18.67 3.63 -10.82
N LEU A 140 -18.09 3.46 -12.01
CA LEU A 140 -18.66 4.00 -13.24
C LEU A 140 -19.99 3.34 -13.60
N GLN A 141 -20.14 2.04 -13.32
CA GLN A 141 -21.38 1.30 -13.54
C GLN A 141 -22.53 1.83 -12.66
N GLU A 142 -22.25 2.13 -11.39
CA GLU A 142 -23.23 2.76 -10.48
C GLU A 142 -23.62 4.16 -10.96
N MET A 143 -22.66 4.96 -11.45
CA MET A 143 -22.93 6.30 -11.97
C MET A 143 -23.73 6.31 -13.28
N THR A 144 -23.60 5.26 -14.09
CA THR A 144 -24.22 5.18 -15.43
C THR A 144 -25.55 4.43 -15.44
N ASN A 145 -26.19 4.27 -14.27
CA ASN A 145 -27.46 3.54 -14.11
C ASN A 145 -27.39 2.08 -14.60
N GLY A 146 -26.26 1.40 -14.38
CA GLY A 146 -26.14 -0.03 -14.64
C GLY A 146 -25.79 -0.41 -16.08
N LEU A 147 -25.03 0.42 -16.81
CA LEU A 147 -24.41 -0.02 -18.07
C LEU A 147 -23.62 -1.31 -17.87
N CYS A 148 -23.48 -2.12 -18.93
CA CYS A 148 -22.74 -3.37 -18.83
C CYS A 148 -21.30 -3.11 -18.36
N PHE A 149 -20.84 -3.91 -17.39
CA PHE A 149 -19.53 -3.82 -16.77
C PHE A 149 -18.38 -3.74 -17.80
N VAL A 150 -18.50 -4.47 -18.91
CA VAL A 150 -17.48 -4.49 -19.97
C VAL A 150 -17.30 -3.11 -20.61
N TYR A 151 -18.39 -2.38 -20.88
CA TYR A 151 -18.29 -1.03 -21.44
C TYR A 151 -17.68 -0.06 -20.44
N CYS A 152 -18.06 -0.16 -19.16
CA CYS A 152 -17.47 0.65 -18.10
C CYS A 152 -15.97 0.40 -17.97
N ALA A 153 -15.53 -0.87 -18.01
CA ALA A 153 -14.13 -1.25 -17.96
C ALA A 153 -13.33 -0.75 -19.17
N LEU A 154 -13.92 -0.77 -20.37
CA LEU A 154 -13.29 -0.19 -21.56
C LEU A 154 -13.14 1.32 -21.45
N MET A 155 -14.14 2.04 -20.93
CA MET A 155 -14.07 3.49 -20.71
C MET A 155 -12.99 3.86 -19.71
N VAL A 156 -12.90 3.15 -18.58
CA VAL A 156 -11.84 3.36 -17.58
C VAL A 156 -10.47 3.10 -18.21
N THR A 157 -10.31 2.00 -18.95
CA THR A 157 -9.06 1.71 -19.66
C THR A 157 -8.69 2.82 -20.64
N ALA A 158 -9.66 3.32 -21.42
CA ALA A 158 -9.44 4.40 -22.38
C ALA A 158 -9.01 5.72 -21.73
N LEU A 159 -9.44 5.98 -20.49
CA LEU A 159 -9.04 7.15 -19.71
C LEU A 159 -7.66 6.98 -19.06
N VAL A 160 -7.38 5.81 -18.49
CA VAL A 160 -6.14 5.54 -17.75
C VAL A 160 -4.96 5.31 -18.68
N LEU A 161 -5.17 4.67 -19.84
CA LEU A 161 -4.07 4.30 -20.75
C LEU A 161 -3.24 5.51 -21.23
N PRO A 162 -3.83 6.64 -21.66
CA PRO A 162 -3.05 7.83 -22.03
C PRO A 162 -2.30 8.44 -20.85
N LEU A 163 -2.92 8.46 -19.66
CA LEU A 163 -2.30 8.97 -18.43
C LEU A 163 -1.11 8.10 -18.01
N ALA A 164 -1.22 6.78 -18.18
CA ALA A 164 -0.14 5.83 -17.89
C ALA A 164 1.06 5.99 -18.84
N GLN A 165 0.87 6.55 -20.04
CA GLN A 165 1.98 6.86 -20.96
C GLN A 165 2.72 8.15 -20.60
N TYR A 166 2.16 8.99 -19.72
CA TYR A 166 2.78 10.25 -19.33
C TYR A 166 3.93 10.00 -18.33
N ARG A 167 5.11 9.67 -18.88
CA ARG A 167 6.34 9.36 -18.12
C ARG A 167 7.16 10.61 -17.79
N ASN A 168 6.52 11.73 -17.47
CA ASN A 168 7.23 12.93 -17.01
C ASN A 168 7.28 12.94 -15.47
N PHE A 169 8.35 12.33 -14.94
CA PHE A 169 8.63 12.20 -13.50
C PHE A 169 9.02 13.52 -12.80
N ALA A 170 9.16 14.63 -13.54
CA ALA A 170 9.62 15.90 -13.00
C ALA A 170 8.65 16.55 -11.97
N GLU A 171 7.39 16.09 -11.90
CA GLU A 171 6.35 16.62 -11.00
C GLU A 171 5.73 15.55 -10.06
N MET A 172 6.43 14.45 -9.78
CA MET A 172 5.88 13.33 -8.98
C MET A 172 5.32 13.77 -7.61
N ASN A 173 5.89 14.79 -6.98
CA ASN A 173 5.43 15.25 -5.68
C ASN A 173 4.00 15.85 -5.75
N SER A 174 3.73 16.70 -6.73
CA SER A 174 2.40 17.33 -6.88
C SER A 174 1.31 16.29 -7.15
N ILE A 175 1.60 15.29 -7.98
CA ILE A 175 0.67 14.20 -8.30
C ILE A 175 0.42 13.33 -7.06
N ALA A 176 1.47 13.02 -6.28
CA ALA A 176 1.35 12.22 -5.07
C ALA A 176 0.49 12.90 -3.99
N VAL A 177 0.64 14.20 -3.80
CA VAL A 177 -0.20 14.97 -2.87
C VAL A 177 -1.67 14.97 -3.32
N VAL A 178 -1.93 15.22 -4.61
CA VAL A 178 -3.29 15.15 -5.16
C VAL A 178 -3.89 13.75 -5.00
N GLY A 179 -3.09 12.70 -5.23
CA GLY A 179 -3.49 11.31 -5.02
C GLY A 179 -3.82 11.00 -3.55
N ALA A 180 -3.00 11.45 -2.60
CA ALA A 180 -3.27 11.27 -1.18
C ALA A 180 -4.59 11.95 -0.78
N VAL A 181 -4.81 13.19 -1.22
CA VAL A 181 -6.04 13.95 -0.94
C VAL A 181 -7.27 13.28 -1.58
N SER A 182 -7.15 12.80 -2.82
CA SER A 182 -8.25 12.15 -3.55
C SER A 182 -8.67 10.81 -2.94
N ILE A 183 -7.84 10.20 -2.09
CA ILE A 183 -8.18 8.99 -1.33
C ILE A 183 -8.76 9.36 0.03
N ILE A 184 -8.17 10.32 0.73
CA ILE A 184 -8.60 10.71 2.08
C ILE A 184 -10.02 11.30 2.06
N VAL A 185 -10.35 12.16 1.10
CA VAL A 185 -11.66 12.83 1.04
C VAL A 185 -12.81 11.82 0.92
N PRO A 186 -12.82 10.87 -0.05
CA PRO A 186 -13.85 9.84 -0.11
C PRO A 186 -13.94 8.97 1.14
N ILE A 187 -12.83 8.63 1.78
CA ILE A 187 -12.85 7.86 3.03
C ILE A 187 -13.62 8.62 4.12
N LEU A 188 -13.35 9.91 4.28
CA LEU A 188 -14.07 10.74 5.25
C LEU A 188 -15.56 10.87 4.92
N LEU A 189 -15.92 11.00 3.64
CA LEU A 189 -17.32 11.03 3.19
C LEU A 189 -18.04 9.71 3.49
N ILE A 190 -17.39 8.57 3.23
CA ILE A 190 -17.90 7.24 3.55
C ILE A 190 -18.14 7.10 5.05
N LEU A 191 -17.19 7.52 5.89
CA LEU A 191 -17.33 7.50 7.35
C LEU A 191 -18.51 8.35 7.82
N LEU A 192 -18.66 9.56 7.26
CA LEU A 192 -19.77 10.44 7.59
C LEU A 192 -21.11 9.85 7.16
N GLU A 193 -21.19 9.28 5.96
CA GLU A 193 -22.42 8.66 5.46
C GLU A 193 -22.84 7.45 6.30
N ILE A 194 -21.88 6.62 6.70
CA ILE A 194 -22.12 5.50 7.64
C ILE A 194 -22.55 6.02 9.01
N ALA A 195 -21.92 7.06 9.56
CA ALA A 195 -22.29 7.60 10.87
C ALA A 195 -23.69 8.21 10.89
N LEU A 196 -24.12 8.83 9.78
CA LEU A 196 -25.45 9.43 9.65
C LEU A 196 -26.55 8.41 9.33
N LYS A 197 -26.24 7.37 8.54
CA LYS A 197 -27.24 6.42 8.03
C LYS A 197 -27.18 5.04 8.66
N GLY A 198 -26.07 4.66 9.28
CA GLY A 198 -25.77 3.28 9.66
C GLY A 198 -26.47 2.82 10.94
N ASN A 199 -27.79 2.91 10.98
CA ASN A 199 -28.57 2.26 12.04
C ASN A 199 -29.94 1.82 11.51
N VAL A 200 -30.00 1.46 10.22
CA VAL A 200 -31.26 1.08 9.54
C VAL A 200 -31.77 -0.30 10.00
N GLN A 201 -30.98 -1.07 10.75
CA GLN A 201 -31.31 -2.40 11.30
C GLN A 201 -30.72 -2.51 12.72
N PRO A 202 -31.24 -3.39 13.62
CA PRO A 202 -30.60 -3.64 14.90
C PRO A 202 -29.18 -4.19 14.66
N THR A 203 -28.18 -3.32 14.87
CA THR A 203 -26.77 -3.61 14.68
C THR A 203 -26.30 -4.53 15.81
N THR A 204 -26.07 -5.79 15.47
CA THR A 204 -25.43 -6.73 16.40
C THR A 204 -23.92 -6.62 16.20
N THR A 205 -23.24 -6.11 17.22
CA THR A 205 -21.78 -6.16 17.32
C THR A 205 -21.41 -7.09 18.46
N SER A 206 -20.32 -7.82 18.29
CA SER A 206 -19.86 -8.84 19.22
C SER A 206 -18.40 -8.62 19.55
N TRP A 207 -18.04 -8.83 20.82
CA TRP A 207 -16.65 -8.78 21.26
C TRP A 207 -15.80 -9.88 20.62
N VAL A 208 -16.40 -11.06 20.48
CA VAL A 208 -15.84 -12.23 19.82
C VAL A 208 -16.94 -12.85 18.98
N THR A 209 -16.62 -13.20 17.74
CA THR A 209 -17.52 -13.87 16.80
C THR A 209 -17.04 -15.29 16.53
N ASN A 210 -17.97 -16.23 16.41
CA ASN A 210 -17.69 -17.58 15.96
C ASN A 210 -17.82 -17.63 14.43
N ALA A 211 -16.88 -17.00 13.71
CA ALA A 211 -16.83 -17.12 12.26
C ALA A 211 -16.34 -18.51 11.84
N SER A 212 -16.79 -18.97 10.68
CA SER A 212 -16.22 -20.14 10.03
C SER A 212 -14.75 -19.88 9.67
N PHE A 213 -13.96 -20.94 9.57
CA PHE A 213 -12.53 -20.83 9.30
C PHE A 213 -12.23 -20.06 8.01
N ASP A 214 -13.00 -20.31 6.95
CA ASP A 214 -12.88 -19.60 5.67
C ASP A 214 -13.13 -18.09 5.81
N ALA A 215 -14.19 -17.70 6.53
CA ALA A 215 -14.53 -16.30 6.76
C ALA A 215 -13.48 -15.59 7.63
N ALA A 216 -12.92 -16.29 8.62
CA ALA A 216 -11.84 -15.76 9.46
C ALA A 216 -10.55 -15.56 8.65
N VAL A 217 -10.21 -16.48 7.75
CA VAL A 217 -9.04 -16.35 6.87
C VAL A 217 -9.21 -15.16 5.91
N VAL A 218 -10.37 -15.01 5.27
CA VAL A 218 -10.66 -13.86 4.40
C VAL A 218 -10.55 -12.55 5.18
N ALA A 219 -11.10 -12.48 6.38
CA ALA A 219 -10.99 -11.32 7.25
C ALA A 219 -9.54 -10.98 7.63
N CYS A 220 -8.71 -11.99 7.93
CA CYS A 220 -7.27 -11.78 8.14
C CYS A 220 -6.58 -11.24 6.88
N MET A 221 -6.93 -11.76 5.71
CA MET A 221 -6.37 -11.29 4.44
C MET A 221 -6.80 -9.86 4.12
N ASP A 222 -8.03 -9.45 4.43
CA ASP A 222 -8.49 -8.05 4.29
C ASP A 222 -7.58 -7.09 5.09
N VAL A 223 -7.25 -7.45 6.34
CA VAL A 223 -6.34 -6.64 7.19
C VAL A 223 -4.93 -6.60 6.63
N VAL A 224 -4.39 -7.75 6.19
CA VAL A 224 -3.05 -7.82 5.60
C VAL A 224 -2.97 -7.02 4.30
N PHE A 225 -4.00 -7.12 3.45
CA PHE A 225 -4.09 -6.38 2.20
C PHE A 225 -4.14 -4.86 2.44
N ALA A 226 -4.81 -4.41 3.50
CA ALA A 226 -4.83 -2.99 3.88
C ALA A 226 -3.46 -2.44 4.31
N MET A 227 -2.51 -3.30 4.72
CA MET A 227 -1.13 -2.92 5.05
C MET A 227 -0.14 -3.14 3.90
N ALA A 228 -0.60 -3.66 2.76
CA ALA A 228 0.28 -3.99 1.65
C ALA A 228 0.81 -2.71 0.95
N GLY A 229 2.08 -2.71 0.57
CA GLY A 229 2.70 -1.56 -0.08
C GLY A 229 4.23 -1.50 0.03
N HIS A 230 4.83 -2.32 0.90
CA HIS A 230 6.29 -2.35 1.15
C HIS A 230 7.13 -2.59 -0.09
N VAL A 231 6.60 -3.29 -1.10
CA VAL A 231 7.32 -3.59 -2.34
C VAL A 231 7.83 -2.34 -3.04
N PHE A 232 7.18 -1.18 -2.84
CA PHE A 232 7.55 0.10 -3.47
C PHE A 232 8.51 0.95 -2.62
N PHE A 233 8.81 0.53 -1.39
CA PHE A 233 9.57 1.37 -0.46
C PHE A 233 11.02 1.60 -0.95
N VAL A 234 11.62 0.65 -1.65
CA VAL A 234 13.00 0.77 -2.17
C VAL A 234 13.09 1.77 -3.31
N GLU A 235 12.08 1.76 -4.17
CA GLU A 235 11.91 2.68 -5.28
C GLU A 235 11.67 4.10 -4.73
N ILE A 236 10.75 4.25 -3.76
CA ILE A 236 10.49 5.54 -3.10
C ILE A 236 11.76 6.08 -2.43
N MET A 237 12.49 5.23 -1.70
CA MET A 237 13.76 5.60 -1.07
C MET A 237 14.83 5.98 -2.10
N SER A 238 14.79 5.40 -3.30
CA SER A 238 15.75 5.71 -4.36
C SER A 238 15.53 7.08 -4.98
N GLU A 239 14.32 7.65 -4.87
CA GLU A 239 13.97 9.00 -5.30
C GLU A 239 14.22 10.08 -4.23
N MET A 240 14.54 9.67 -2.99
CA MET A 240 14.79 10.59 -1.89
C MET A 240 16.17 11.24 -1.99
N ARG A 241 16.25 12.50 -1.55
CA ARG A 241 17.53 13.18 -1.36
C ARG A 241 18.44 12.47 -0.35
N ASP A 242 17.85 12.02 0.77
CA ASP A 242 18.54 11.19 1.77
C ASP A 242 17.64 10.02 2.20
N PRO A 243 17.94 8.77 1.79
CA PRO A 243 17.15 7.60 2.14
C PRO A 243 17.17 7.28 3.64
N ARG A 244 18.11 7.83 4.42
CA ARG A 244 18.17 7.64 5.88
C ARG A 244 16.98 8.30 6.57
N GLU A 245 16.44 9.37 5.99
CA GLU A 245 15.29 10.07 6.53
C GLU A 245 13.96 9.35 6.28
N PHE A 246 13.94 8.32 5.43
CA PHE A 246 12.72 7.58 5.11
C PHE A 246 12.05 6.96 6.34
N SER A 247 12.81 6.57 7.38
CA SER A 247 12.23 6.09 8.63
C SER A 247 11.31 7.13 9.30
N LYS A 248 11.58 8.44 9.15
CA LYS A 248 10.68 9.51 9.62
C LYS A 248 9.38 9.48 8.82
N SER A 249 9.47 9.33 7.49
CA SER A 249 8.32 9.21 6.60
C SER A 249 7.44 8.01 6.94
N ILE A 250 8.02 6.83 7.19
CA ILE A 250 7.26 5.63 7.56
C ILE A 250 6.56 5.80 8.90
N VAL A 251 7.25 6.33 9.92
CA VAL A 251 6.64 6.54 11.25
C VAL A 251 5.47 7.53 11.14
N ALA A 252 5.66 8.64 10.42
CA ALA A 252 4.61 9.64 10.21
C ALA A 252 3.43 9.07 9.40
N ALA A 253 3.70 8.39 8.28
CA ALA A 253 2.67 7.77 7.44
C ALA A 253 1.89 6.71 8.23
N THR A 254 2.60 5.84 8.97
CA THR A 254 1.99 4.80 9.80
C THR A 254 1.11 5.37 10.88
N SER A 255 1.55 6.43 11.55
CA SER A 255 0.74 7.12 12.55
C SER A 255 -0.55 7.67 11.92
N PHE A 256 -0.44 8.27 10.73
CA PHE A 256 -1.58 8.81 9.99
C PHE A 256 -2.58 7.73 9.58
N PHE A 257 -2.15 6.69 8.84
CA PHE A 257 -3.07 5.66 8.38
C PHE A 257 -3.61 4.78 9.52
N THR A 258 -2.90 4.64 10.63
CA THR A 258 -3.42 3.97 11.84
C THR A 258 -4.71 4.64 12.31
N VAL A 259 -4.75 5.98 12.38
CA VAL A 259 -5.96 6.71 12.78
C VAL A 259 -7.09 6.46 11.81
N VAL A 260 -6.83 6.58 10.50
CA VAL A 260 -7.84 6.36 9.45
C VAL A 260 -8.38 4.92 9.48
N TYR A 261 -7.51 3.94 9.68
CA TYR A 261 -7.84 2.52 9.68
C TYR A 261 -8.64 2.12 10.91
N VAL A 262 -8.26 2.61 12.10
CA VAL A 262 -9.04 2.41 13.32
C VAL A 262 -10.41 3.07 13.20
N LEU A 263 -10.48 4.30 12.67
CA LEU A 263 -11.75 4.98 12.45
C LEU A 263 -12.66 4.19 11.50
N MET A 264 -12.14 3.68 10.38
CA MET A 264 -12.91 2.86 9.45
C MET A 264 -13.38 1.54 10.05
N ALA A 265 -12.50 0.84 10.77
CA ALA A 265 -12.87 -0.40 11.45
C ALA A 265 -13.97 -0.17 12.50
N VAL A 266 -13.81 0.86 13.34
CA VAL A 266 -14.75 1.16 14.43
C VAL A 266 -16.08 1.67 13.90
N VAL A 267 -16.08 2.72 13.07
CA VAL A 267 -17.32 3.31 12.55
C VAL A 267 -18.03 2.31 11.64
N GLY A 268 -17.29 1.63 10.75
CA GLY A 268 -17.86 0.64 9.86
C GLY A 268 -18.52 -0.52 10.62
N TYR A 269 -17.84 -1.12 11.59
CA TYR A 269 -18.41 -2.23 12.34
C TYR A 269 -19.49 -1.81 13.33
N TYR A 270 -19.34 -0.67 14.01
CA TYR A 270 -20.32 -0.20 14.99
C TYR A 270 -21.68 0.10 14.36
N TYR A 271 -21.68 0.77 13.20
CA TYR A 271 -22.90 1.22 12.53
C TYR A 271 -23.44 0.20 11.51
N VAL A 272 -22.63 -0.68 10.93
CA VAL A 272 -23.15 -1.69 9.98
C VAL A 272 -23.34 -3.06 10.65
N GLY A 273 -22.59 -3.37 11.70
CA GLY A 273 -22.70 -4.63 12.45
C GLY A 273 -22.21 -5.86 11.66
N ALA A 274 -22.82 -7.02 11.90
CA ALA A 274 -22.41 -8.30 11.31
C ALA A 274 -22.61 -8.41 9.78
N VAL A 275 -23.35 -7.48 9.16
CA VAL A 275 -23.69 -7.50 7.72
C VAL A 275 -22.75 -6.69 6.83
N VAL A 276 -21.59 -6.26 7.36
CA VAL A 276 -20.56 -5.59 6.55
C VAL A 276 -20.10 -6.52 5.42
N MET A 277 -20.05 -5.97 4.21
CA MET A 277 -19.49 -6.58 3.01
C MET A 277 -18.08 -6.03 2.77
N SER A 278 -17.24 -6.80 2.08
CA SER A 278 -15.94 -6.33 1.58
C SER A 278 -16.07 -6.06 0.08
N PRO A 279 -15.84 -4.82 -0.41
CA PRO A 279 -15.60 -3.58 0.34
C PRO A 279 -16.89 -3.00 0.95
N ILE A 280 -16.77 -2.19 2.02
CA ILE A 280 -17.92 -1.57 2.71
C ILE A 280 -18.76 -0.64 1.83
N THR A 281 -18.21 -0.15 0.72
CA THR A 281 -18.94 0.65 -0.27
C THR A 281 -20.13 -0.10 -0.87
N SER A 282 -20.09 -1.43 -0.94
CA SER A 282 -21.23 -2.25 -1.36
C SER A 282 -22.40 -2.18 -0.38
N ASN A 283 -22.15 -1.95 0.92
CA ASN A 283 -23.24 -1.72 1.86
C ASN A 283 -23.94 -0.38 1.58
N LEU A 284 -23.20 0.66 1.19
CA LEU A 284 -23.74 2.00 0.92
C LEU A 284 -24.70 2.03 -0.27
N SER A 285 -24.39 1.34 -1.37
CA SER A 285 -25.33 1.21 -2.50
C SER A 285 -26.61 0.51 -2.07
N SER A 286 -26.51 -0.58 -1.30
CA SER A 286 -27.68 -1.31 -0.79
C SER A 286 -28.54 -0.48 0.19
N MET A 287 -27.92 0.35 1.02
CA MET A 287 -28.61 1.25 1.96
C MET A 287 -29.35 2.37 1.23
N ASN A 288 -28.75 2.94 0.18
CA ASN A 288 -29.39 3.98 -0.63
C ASN A 288 -30.56 3.44 -1.47
N MET A 289 -30.48 2.20 -1.99
CA MET A 289 -31.59 1.57 -2.70
C MET A 289 -32.81 1.29 -1.81
N ARG A 290 -32.62 0.95 -0.53
CA ARG A 290 -33.73 0.78 0.43
C ARG A 290 -34.50 2.08 0.71
N ARG A 291 -33.96 3.24 0.33
CA ARG A 291 -34.66 4.54 0.42
C ARG A 291 -35.69 4.76 -0.70
N TYR A 292 -35.57 4.03 -1.82
CA TYR A 292 -36.40 4.21 -3.02
C TYR A 292 -37.50 3.15 -3.19
N VAL A 293 -37.54 2.14 -2.32
CA VAL A 293 -38.68 1.22 -2.23
C VAL A 293 -39.54 1.68 -1.06
N PRO A 294 -40.56 2.52 -1.27
CA PRO A 294 -41.53 2.78 -0.22
C PRO A 294 -42.21 1.46 0.16
N HIS A 295 -42.31 1.22 1.46
CA HIS A 295 -43.15 0.15 2.02
C HIS A 295 -44.62 0.35 1.65
#